data_AF-A0A225UNL8-F1
#
_entry.id   AF-A0A225UNL8-F1
#
_cell.length_a   1.000
_cell.length_b   1.000
_cell.length_c   1.000
_cell.angle_alpha   90.00
_cell.angle_beta   90.00
_cell.angle_gamma   90.00
#
_symmetry.space_group_name_H-M   'P 1'
#
loop_
_entity.id
_entity.type
_entity.pdbx_description
1 polymer ?
#
loop_
_entity_poly.entity_id
_entity_poly.type
_entity_poly.pdbx_seq_one_letter_code
_entity_poly.pdbx_strand_id
1 'polypeptide(L)'
;MSSPAVMVFRVLAGMATICMVSSPSLLMYRIHKQKHVGVASVFPLAALLANSHVWMMYGYIESMWFPVFACFLYGECCAVVFLCVYTYYCSDKNYVVRTLGVFLTVLTLITIYAIVGGLGYTNQSTKSVGTIIGILADCAGICLYGAPMEKLFQVLKHKSAVFINVHMVIAGLVNNSIWLVYGVLITNWFIIFINVLFVSANTFTLCLYRVYDPRTHPLQDGWDQGEISVCIELSPRVDTKKSVTNLPSPEYAYMASPKLANL
;
A
#
# COMPACT_ATOMS: atom_id res chain seq x y z
N MET A 1 17.36 12.21 -29.20
CA MET A 1 16.29 11.19 -29.35
C MET A 1 16.51 10.13 -28.29
N SER A 2 15.53 9.84 -27.44
CA SER A 2 15.67 8.76 -26.45
C SER A 2 15.79 7.41 -27.16
N SER A 3 16.71 6.54 -26.71
CA SER A 3 16.86 5.19 -27.25
C SER A 3 15.51 4.44 -27.26
N PRO A 4 15.22 3.59 -28.26
CA PRO A 4 14.00 2.78 -28.30
C PRO A 4 13.74 2.03 -26.99
N ALA A 5 14.80 1.52 -26.34
CA ALA A 5 14.71 0.85 -25.04
C ALA A 5 14.14 1.76 -23.95
N VAL A 6 14.56 3.03 -23.90
CA VAL A 6 14.03 4.02 -22.94
C VAL A 6 12.53 4.21 -23.15
N MET A 7 12.07 4.27 -24.41
CA MET A 7 10.66 4.47 -24.71
C MET A 7 9.80 3.27 -24.30
N VAL A 8 10.28 2.04 -24.55
CA VAL A 8 9.60 0.81 -24.13
C VAL A 8 9.44 0.78 -22.60
N PHE A 9 10.53 0.95 -21.86
CA PHE A 9 10.49 0.93 -20.39
C PHE A 9 9.71 2.10 -19.80
N ARG A 10 9.69 3.26 -20.47
CA ARG A 10 8.86 4.40 -20.10
C ARG A 10 7.37 4.06 -20.14
N VAL A 11 6.91 3.41 -21.21
CA VAL A 11 5.51 2.97 -21.35
C VAL A 11 5.19 1.86 -20.36
N LEU A 12 6.06 0.87 -20.21
CA LEU A 12 5.88 -0.22 -19.25
C LEU A 12 5.79 0.28 -17.81
N ALA A 13 6.68 1.20 -17.39
CA ALA A 13 6.66 1.80 -16.06
C ALA A 13 5.36 2.59 -15.82
N GLY A 14 4.89 3.34 -16.83
CA GLY A 14 3.62 4.04 -16.75
C GLY A 14 2.42 3.10 -16.56
N MET A 15 2.33 2.05 -17.38
CA MET A 15 1.26 1.04 -17.26
C MET A 15 1.32 0.32 -15.91
N ALA A 16 2.50 -0.11 -15.48
CA ALA A 16 2.70 -0.81 -14.21
C ALA A 16 2.27 0.08 -13.02
N THR A 17 2.61 1.37 -13.06
CA THR A 17 2.19 2.35 -12.05
C THR A 17 0.69 2.49 -12.00
N ILE A 18 0.03 2.70 -13.14
CA ILE A 18 -1.44 2.83 -13.23
C ILE A 18 -2.12 1.59 -12.64
N CYS A 19 -1.65 0.39 -12.98
CA CYS A 19 -2.18 -0.86 -12.42
C CYS A 19 -2.03 -0.92 -10.89
N MET A 20 -0.84 -0.62 -10.37
CA MET A 20 -0.54 -0.71 -8.94
C MET A 20 -1.30 0.33 -8.12
N VAL A 21 -1.34 1.60 -8.57
CA VAL A 21 -2.08 2.67 -7.87
C VAL A 21 -3.60 2.46 -7.95
N SER A 22 -4.09 1.75 -8.96
CA SER A 22 -5.51 1.39 -9.07
C SER A 22 -5.89 0.20 -8.19
N SER A 23 -4.95 -0.57 -7.64
CA SER A 23 -5.25 -1.78 -6.86
C SER A 23 -6.18 -1.57 -5.65
N PRO A 24 -6.14 -0.44 -4.90
CA PRO A 24 -7.06 -0.21 -3.79
C PRO A 24 -8.52 0.05 -4.23
N SER A 25 -8.79 0.25 -5.52
CA SER A 25 -10.15 0.47 -6.04
C SER A 25 -11.10 -0.68 -5.69
N LEU A 26 -10.61 -1.92 -5.68
CA LEU A 26 -11.39 -3.09 -5.29
C LEU A 26 -11.76 -3.05 -3.81
N LEU A 27 -10.86 -2.58 -2.94
CA LEU A 27 -11.15 -2.36 -1.52
C LEU A 27 -12.18 -1.24 -1.36
N MET A 28 -12.03 -0.13 -2.09
CA MET A 28 -12.99 0.98 -2.04
C MET A 28 -14.38 0.56 -2.52
N TYR A 29 -14.46 -0.29 -3.53
CA TYR A 29 -15.72 -0.86 -4.00
C TYR A 29 -16.38 -1.72 -2.91
N ARG A 30 -15.61 -2.56 -2.21
CA ARG A 30 -16.11 -3.35 -1.07
C ARG A 30 -16.63 -2.47 0.05
N ILE A 31 -15.86 -1.47 0.47
CA ILE A 31 -16.26 -0.48 1.49
C ILE A 31 -17.55 0.22 1.07
N HIS A 32 -17.65 0.63 -0.19
CA HIS A 32 -18.86 1.28 -0.70
C HIS A 32 -20.09 0.36 -0.67
N LYS A 33 -19.92 -0.95 -0.95
CA LYS A 33 -21.00 -1.93 -0.89
C LYS A 33 -21.40 -2.29 0.53
N GLN A 34 -20.42 -2.45 1.43
CA GLN A 34 -20.62 -2.85 2.83
C GLN A 34 -21.04 -1.66 3.72
N LYS A 35 -20.84 -0.43 3.25
CA LYS A 35 -21.16 0.81 3.98
C LYS A 35 -20.40 0.99 5.30
N HIS A 36 -19.32 0.24 5.48
CA HIS A 36 -18.38 0.38 6.59
C HIS A 36 -16.96 0.09 6.12
N VAL A 37 -15.97 0.72 6.74
CA VAL A 37 -14.53 0.46 6.46
C VAL A 37 -14.01 -0.83 7.11
N GLY A 38 -14.73 -1.35 8.11
CA GLY A 38 -14.28 -2.49 8.90
C GLY A 38 -13.02 -2.14 9.68
N VAL A 39 -12.02 -3.01 9.58
CA VAL A 39 -10.74 -2.88 10.30
C VAL A 39 -9.63 -2.32 9.42
N ALA A 40 -9.92 -1.94 8.17
CA ALA A 40 -8.93 -1.38 7.24
C ALA A 40 -8.38 -0.04 7.78
N SER A 41 -7.06 0.10 7.83
CA SER A 41 -6.41 1.36 8.24
C SER A 41 -6.47 2.44 7.15
N VAL A 42 -6.57 3.71 7.56
CA VAL A 42 -6.47 4.86 6.65
C VAL A 42 -5.03 5.13 6.20
N PHE A 43 -4.04 4.69 6.99
CA PHE A 43 -2.63 5.04 6.79
C PHE A 43 -2.11 4.65 5.40
N PRO A 44 -2.36 3.45 4.84
CA PRO A 44 -1.89 3.11 3.49
C PRO A 44 -2.44 4.03 2.39
N LEU A 45 -3.68 4.51 2.53
CA LEU A 45 -4.27 5.46 1.56
C LEU A 45 -3.66 6.85 1.69
N ALA A 46 -3.40 7.31 2.92
CA ALA A 46 -2.71 8.58 3.17
C ALA A 46 -1.24 8.54 2.70
N ALA A 47 -0.55 7.42 2.94
CA ALA A 47 0.81 7.20 2.44
C ALA A 47 0.85 7.11 0.90
N LEU A 48 -0.18 6.54 0.27
CA LEU A 48 -0.30 6.52 -1.20
C LEU A 48 -0.44 7.94 -1.74
N LEU A 49 -1.29 8.78 -1.13
CA LEU A 49 -1.42 10.19 -1.47
C LEU A 49 -0.07 10.91 -1.36
N ALA A 50 0.63 10.74 -0.24
CA ALA A 50 1.92 11.39 -0.03
C ALA A 50 2.98 10.95 -1.03
N ASN A 51 3.11 9.65 -1.27
CA ASN A 51 4.03 9.12 -2.26
C ASN A 51 3.72 9.67 -3.65
N SER A 52 2.45 9.62 -4.07
CA SER A 52 2.02 10.15 -5.37
C SER A 52 2.30 11.64 -5.51
N HIS A 53 1.97 12.44 -4.50
CA HIS A 53 2.17 13.88 -4.53
C HIS A 53 3.66 14.26 -4.64
N VAL A 54 4.52 13.66 -3.81
CA VAL A 54 5.95 14.02 -3.81
C VAL A 54 6.65 13.54 -5.09
N TRP A 55 6.33 12.35 -5.60
CA TRP A 55 6.86 11.88 -6.89
C TRP A 55 6.35 12.70 -8.07
N MET A 56 5.10 13.16 -8.05
CA MET A 56 4.58 14.10 -9.04
C MET A 56 5.39 15.41 -9.01
N MET A 57 5.60 15.99 -7.83
CA MET A 57 6.39 17.22 -7.68
C MET A 57 7.85 17.04 -8.13
N TYR A 58 8.46 15.90 -7.81
CA TYR A 58 9.79 15.54 -8.31
C TYR A 58 9.82 15.48 -9.83
N GLY A 59 8.84 14.79 -10.44
CA GLY A 59 8.70 14.71 -11.89
C GLY A 59 8.52 16.08 -12.55
N TYR A 60 7.80 17.00 -11.90
CA TYR A 60 7.64 18.37 -12.38
C TYR A 60 8.97 19.15 -12.35
N ILE A 61 9.68 19.13 -11.23
CA ILE A 61 10.96 19.86 -11.07
C ILE A 61 12.04 19.35 -12.02
N GLU A 62 12.16 18.04 -12.16
CA GLU A 62 13.13 17.40 -13.05
C GLU A 62 12.65 17.34 -14.52
N SER A 63 11.52 17.97 -14.85
CA SER A 63 10.92 17.98 -16.20
C SER A 63 10.66 16.58 -16.79
N MET A 64 10.40 15.59 -15.93
CA MET A 64 10.07 14.21 -16.28
C MET A 64 8.56 14.01 -16.45
N TRP A 65 8.01 14.54 -17.54
CA TRP A 65 6.58 14.56 -17.82
C TRP A 65 5.91 13.17 -17.88
N PHE A 66 6.56 12.18 -18.50
CA PHE A 66 6.06 10.80 -18.56
C PHE A 66 7.22 9.79 -18.35
N PRO A 67 7.07 8.79 -17.45
CA PRO A 67 5.85 8.41 -16.74
C PRO A 67 5.69 9.08 -15.37
N VAL A 68 6.77 9.67 -14.82
CA VAL A 68 6.83 10.13 -13.43
C VAL A 68 5.71 11.13 -13.14
N PHE A 69 5.76 12.33 -13.73
CA PHE A 69 4.73 13.34 -13.43
C PHE A 69 3.30 12.86 -13.72
N ALA A 70 3.03 12.38 -14.95
CA ALA A 70 1.67 12.04 -15.37
C ALA A 70 1.05 10.86 -14.58
N CYS A 71 1.80 9.77 -14.36
CA CYS A 71 1.26 8.60 -13.68
C CYS A 71 1.12 8.83 -12.17
N PHE A 72 2.01 9.61 -11.56
CA PHE A 72 1.89 9.96 -10.14
C PHE A 72 0.80 11.01 -9.89
N LEU A 73 0.56 11.95 -10.82
CA LEU A 73 -0.62 12.82 -10.80
C LEU A 73 -1.92 12.00 -10.88
N TYR A 74 -1.98 11.00 -11.76
CA TYR A 74 -3.10 10.06 -11.79
C TYR A 74 -3.27 9.34 -10.45
N GLY A 75 -2.17 8.85 -9.87
CA GLY A 75 -2.17 8.22 -8.55
C GLY A 75 -2.66 9.15 -7.43
N GLU A 76 -2.30 10.44 -7.47
CA GLU A 76 -2.78 11.45 -6.53
C GLU A 76 -4.30 11.63 -6.64
N CYS A 77 -4.82 11.79 -7.86
CA CYS A 77 -6.26 11.85 -8.09
C CYS A 77 -6.98 10.59 -7.57
N CYS A 78 -6.45 9.40 -7.83
CA CYS A 78 -7.00 8.15 -7.31
C CYS A 78 -6.97 8.12 -5.78
N ALA A 79 -5.86 8.51 -5.16
CA ALA A 79 -5.71 8.52 -3.71
C ALA A 79 -6.70 9.48 -3.05
N VAL A 80 -6.93 10.67 -3.62
CA VAL A 80 -7.97 11.61 -3.16
C VAL A 80 -9.34 10.94 -3.23
N VAL A 81 -9.70 10.32 -4.35
CA VAL A 81 -10.99 9.63 -4.49
C VAL A 81 -11.14 8.50 -3.46
N PHE A 82 -10.09 7.69 -3.26
CA PHE A 82 -10.11 6.61 -2.28
C PHE A 82 -10.27 7.13 -0.86
N LEU A 83 -9.57 8.21 -0.50
CA LEU A 83 -9.71 8.86 0.80
C LEU A 83 -11.10 9.46 1.00
N CYS A 84 -11.71 10.06 -0.03
CA CYS A 84 -13.10 10.54 0.04
C CYS A 84 -14.08 9.39 0.33
N VAL A 85 -13.94 8.26 -0.36
CA VAL A 85 -14.78 7.07 -0.11
C VAL A 85 -14.54 6.54 1.31
N TYR A 86 -13.28 6.39 1.72
CA TYR A 86 -12.93 5.86 3.04
C TYR A 86 -13.45 6.76 4.18
N THR A 87 -13.22 8.07 4.10
CA THR A 87 -13.65 9.06 5.10
C THR A 87 -15.18 9.12 5.23
N TYR A 88 -15.91 8.91 4.12
CA TYR A 88 -17.37 8.89 4.14
C TYR A 88 -17.93 7.70 4.95
N TYR A 89 -17.33 6.51 4.80
CA TYR A 89 -17.80 5.27 5.44
C TYR A 89 -17.08 4.90 6.74
N CYS A 90 -16.11 5.69 7.19
CA CYS A 90 -15.40 5.44 8.44
C CYS A 90 -16.24 5.83 9.66
N SER A 91 -16.13 5.04 10.73
CA SER A 91 -16.82 5.32 12.00
C SER A 91 -16.06 6.38 12.82
N ASP A 92 -14.73 6.29 12.89
CA ASP A 92 -13.89 7.23 13.64
C ASP A 92 -13.36 8.36 12.74
N LYS A 93 -14.24 9.32 12.45
CA LYS A 93 -13.91 10.48 11.61
C LYS A 93 -12.82 11.37 12.23
N ASN A 94 -12.78 11.47 13.56
CA ASN A 94 -11.82 12.33 14.25
C ASN A 94 -10.39 11.80 14.09
N TYR A 95 -10.20 10.50 14.29
CA TYR A 95 -8.91 9.84 14.03
C TYR A 95 -8.46 10.02 12.58
N VAL A 96 -9.39 9.82 11.63
CA VAL A 96 -9.10 9.94 10.19
C VAL A 96 -8.73 11.36 9.82
N VAL A 97 -9.52 12.36 10.22
CA VAL A 97 -9.26 13.78 9.92
C VAL A 97 -7.95 14.23 10.56
N ARG A 98 -7.64 13.81 11.80
CA ARG A 98 -6.36 14.12 12.43
C ARG A 98 -5.19 13.53 11.64
N THR A 99 -5.31 12.27 11.23
CA THR A 99 -4.27 11.60 10.43
C THR A 99 -4.08 12.30 9.09
N LEU A 100 -5.15 12.58 8.35
CA LEU A 100 -5.08 13.33 7.10
C LEU A 100 -4.57 14.75 7.28
N GLY A 101 -4.94 15.43 8.36
CA GLY A 101 -4.44 16.77 8.68
C GLY A 101 -2.92 16.82 8.82
N VAL A 102 -2.32 15.81 9.48
CA VAL A 102 -0.86 15.70 9.59
C VAL A 102 -0.23 15.50 8.22
N PHE A 103 -0.72 14.54 7.43
CA PHE A 103 -0.21 14.27 6.08
C PHE A 103 -0.34 15.49 5.17
N LEU A 104 -1.52 16.12 5.10
CA LEU A 104 -1.77 17.30 4.27
C LEU A 104 -0.92 18.50 4.70
N THR A 105 -0.69 18.68 6.00
CA THR A 105 0.21 19.73 6.49
C THR A 105 1.63 19.52 5.99
N VAL A 106 2.16 18.30 6.12
CA VAL A 106 3.50 17.96 5.62
C VAL A 106 3.59 18.15 4.11
N LEU A 107 2.59 17.65 3.36
CA LEU A 107 2.56 17.80 1.91
C LEU A 107 2.51 19.26 1.50
N THR A 108 1.67 20.07 2.14
CA THR A 108 1.59 21.51 1.87
C THR A 108 2.93 22.22 2.07
N LEU A 109 3.67 21.89 3.14
CA LEU A 109 5.00 22.44 3.38
C LEU A 109 6.00 22.04 2.27
N ILE A 110 5.94 20.79 1.83
CA ILE A 110 6.76 20.29 0.70
C ILE A 110 6.38 21.02 -0.59
N THR A 111 5.09 21.21 -0.88
CA THR A 111 4.61 21.91 -2.07
C THR A 111 5.07 23.37 -2.06
N ILE A 112 4.92 24.07 -0.93
CA ILE A 112 5.38 25.46 -0.78
C ILE A 112 6.89 25.53 -1.03
N TYR A 113 7.66 24.64 -0.40
CA TYR A 113 9.11 24.59 -0.61
C TYR A 113 9.48 24.35 -2.08
N ALA A 114 8.81 23.39 -2.74
CA ALA A 114 9.02 23.07 -4.15
C ALA A 114 8.70 24.25 -5.08
N ILE A 115 7.61 24.97 -4.83
CA ILE A 115 7.21 26.15 -5.63
C ILE A 115 8.17 27.30 -5.39
N VAL A 116 8.43 27.68 -4.14
CA VAL A 116 9.32 28.80 -3.79
C VAL A 116 10.74 28.52 -4.27
N GLY A 117 11.21 27.28 -4.14
CA GLY A 117 12.50 26.82 -4.65
C GLY A 117 12.56 26.79 -6.18
N GLY A 118 11.51 26.29 -6.84
CA GLY A 118 11.42 26.25 -8.30
C GLY A 118 11.36 27.65 -8.95
N LEU A 119 10.77 28.63 -8.27
CA LEU A 119 10.74 30.03 -8.68
C LEU A 119 12.04 30.80 -8.37
N GLY A 120 13.00 30.18 -7.69
CA GLY A 120 14.32 30.77 -7.40
C GLY A 120 14.38 31.67 -6.15
N TYR A 121 13.32 31.74 -5.35
CA TYR A 121 13.28 32.60 -4.14
C TYR A 121 14.08 32.03 -2.95
N THR A 122 14.56 30.78 -3.04
CA THR A 122 15.36 30.14 -1.96
C THR A 122 16.86 30.37 -2.09
N ASN A 123 17.32 31.10 -3.12
CA ASN A 123 18.74 31.21 -3.50
C ASN A 123 19.42 29.85 -3.78
N GLN A 124 18.64 28.79 -4.01
CA GLN A 124 19.15 27.47 -4.38
C GLN A 124 19.06 27.25 -5.88
N SER A 125 19.93 26.40 -6.41
CA SER A 125 19.80 25.92 -7.78
C SER A 125 18.58 25.00 -7.92
N THR A 126 17.95 24.96 -9.09
CA THR A 126 16.84 24.02 -9.38
C THR A 126 17.23 22.56 -9.11
N LYS A 127 18.50 22.20 -9.35
CA LYS A 127 19.05 20.87 -9.07
C LYS A 127 19.14 20.55 -7.57
N SER A 128 19.45 21.55 -6.74
CA SER A 128 19.44 21.40 -5.28
C SER A 128 18.02 21.16 -4.76
N VAL A 129 17.05 21.91 -5.27
CA VAL A 129 15.63 21.71 -4.96
C VAL A 129 15.16 20.32 -5.41
N GLY A 130 15.50 19.92 -6.64
CA GLY A 130 15.21 18.59 -7.17
C GLY A 130 15.79 17.45 -6.32
N THR A 131 17.04 17.59 -5.87
CA THR A 131 17.68 16.64 -4.92
C THR A 131 16.87 16.50 -3.63
N ILE A 132 16.45 17.61 -3.02
CA ILE A 132 15.71 17.58 -1.76
C ILE A 132 14.33 16.93 -1.95
N ILE A 133 13.62 17.28 -3.02
CA ILE A 133 12.33 16.67 -3.35
C ILE A 133 12.49 15.18 -3.70
N GLY A 134 13.57 14.79 -4.37
CA GLY A 134 13.89 13.39 -4.65
C GLY A 134 14.12 12.56 -3.37
N ILE A 135 14.86 13.10 -2.40
CA ILE A 135 15.03 12.46 -1.07
C ILE A 135 13.67 12.28 -0.38
N LEU A 136 12.84 13.32 -0.39
CA LEU A 136 11.50 13.25 0.19
C LEU A 136 10.60 12.24 -0.54
N ALA A 137 10.74 12.11 -1.86
CA ALA A 137 10.00 11.14 -2.67
C ALA A 137 10.38 9.71 -2.31
N ASP A 138 11.68 9.44 -2.13
CA ASP A 138 12.17 8.13 -1.66
C ASP A 138 11.67 7.83 -0.24
N CYS A 139 11.73 8.80 0.67
CA CYS A 139 11.17 8.66 2.02
C CYS A 139 9.66 8.33 1.98
N ALA A 140 8.88 9.05 1.18
CA ALA A 140 7.45 8.80 1.03
C ALA A 140 7.18 7.40 0.44
N GLY A 141 8.00 6.96 -0.51
CA GLY A 141 7.96 5.61 -1.06
C GLY A 141 8.22 4.54 0.00
N ILE A 142 9.26 4.71 0.82
CA ILE A 142 9.59 3.80 1.93
C ILE A 142 8.42 3.74 2.92
N CYS A 143 7.84 4.89 3.28
CA CYS A 143 6.68 4.95 4.17
C CYS A 143 5.47 4.18 3.61
N LEU A 144 5.20 4.31 2.30
CA LEU A 144 4.13 3.57 1.63
C LEU A 144 4.37 2.05 1.67
N TYR A 145 5.62 1.63 1.50
CA TYR A 145 6.01 0.22 1.62
C TYR A 145 6.09 -0.29 3.07
N GLY A 146 5.90 0.58 4.07
CA GLY A 146 5.88 0.20 5.48
C GLY A 146 4.82 -0.87 5.80
N ALA A 147 3.63 -0.79 5.20
CA ALA A 147 2.56 -1.77 5.45
C ALA A 147 2.92 -3.19 4.97
N PRO A 148 3.43 -3.40 3.73
CA PRO A 148 4.02 -4.67 3.33
C PRO A 148 5.18 -5.15 4.22
N MET A 149 6.04 -4.23 4.70
CA MET A 149 7.15 -4.59 5.58
C MET A 149 6.69 -5.05 6.97
N GLU A 150 5.60 -4.49 7.50
CA GLU A 150 5.00 -4.97 8.74
C GLU A 150 4.54 -6.43 8.62
N LYS A 151 3.95 -6.80 7.49
CA LYS A 151 3.56 -8.19 7.21
C LYS A 151 4.75 -9.14 7.15
N LEU A 152 5.86 -8.68 6.59
CA LEU A 152 7.12 -9.42 6.60
C LEU A 152 7.59 -9.70 8.04
N PHE A 153 7.50 -8.71 8.92
CA PHE A 153 7.83 -8.88 10.34
C PHE A 153 6.90 -9.87 11.03
N GLN A 154 5.59 -9.84 10.73
CA GLN A 154 4.63 -10.83 11.22
C GLN A 154 4.99 -12.25 10.78
N VAL A 155 5.42 -12.44 9.53
CA VAL A 155 5.85 -13.76 9.01
C VAL A 155 7.07 -14.28 9.75
N LEU A 156 8.06 -13.43 10.01
CA LEU A 156 9.25 -13.80 10.77
C LEU A 156 8.93 -14.14 12.23
N LYS A 157 8.04 -13.35 12.86
CA LYS A 157 7.61 -13.55 14.24
C LYS A 157 6.79 -14.83 14.43
N HIS A 158 5.86 -15.08 13.52
CA HIS A 158 4.91 -16.19 13.61
C HIS A 158 5.35 -17.44 12.83
N LYS A 159 6.47 -17.36 12.09
CA LYS A 159 7.01 -18.43 11.25
C LYS A 159 5.97 -19.02 10.31
N SER A 160 5.04 -18.19 9.82
CA SER A 160 3.95 -18.61 8.93
C SER A 160 3.71 -17.55 7.87
N ALA A 161 3.68 -17.97 6.61
CA ALA A 161 3.49 -17.07 5.48
C ALA A 161 2.01 -16.90 5.05
N VAL A 162 1.06 -17.31 5.89
CA VAL A 162 -0.40 -17.20 5.62
C VAL A 162 -0.82 -15.76 5.32
N PHE A 163 -0.11 -14.77 5.88
CA PHE A 163 -0.37 -13.34 5.71
C PHE A 163 0.24 -12.72 4.44
N ILE A 164 0.89 -13.50 3.58
CA ILE A 164 1.51 -12.98 2.35
C ILE A 164 0.62 -13.30 1.15
N ASN A 165 0.15 -12.26 0.47
CA ASN A 165 -0.42 -12.41 -0.86
C ASN A 165 0.70 -12.50 -1.91
N VAL A 166 1.10 -13.71 -2.27
CA VAL A 166 2.20 -13.96 -3.22
C VAL A 166 1.97 -13.31 -4.58
N HIS A 167 0.74 -13.28 -5.07
CA HIS A 167 0.42 -12.64 -6.34
C HIS A 167 0.74 -11.14 -6.32
N MET A 168 0.44 -10.47 -5.20
CA MET A 168 0.73 -9.06 -5.01
C MET A 168 2.24 -8.80 -4.85
N VAL A 169 2.97 -9.67 -4.17
CA VAL A 169 4.45 -9.59 -4.05
C VAL A 169 5.13 -9.77 -5.40
N ILE A 170 4.68 -10.74 -6.22
CA ILE A 170 5.21 -10.95 -7.57
C ILE A 170 4.89 -9.75 -8.46
N ALA A 171 3.66 -9.23 -8.42
CA ALA A 171 3.28 -8.02 -9.16
C ALA A 171 4.15 -6.82 -8.76
N GLY A 172 4.39 -6.63 -7.46
CA GLY A 172 5.30 -5.64 -6.92
C GLY A 172 6.73 -5.82 -7.43
N LEU A 173 7.28 -7.03 -7.38
CA LEU A 173 8.62 -7.34 -7.88
C LEU A 173 8.78 -7.00 -9.36
N VAL A 174 7.81 -7.37 -10.21
CA VAL A 174 7.82 -7.04 -11.64
C VAL A 174 7.75 -5.52 -11.85
N ASN A 175 6.83 -4.84 -11.17
CA ASN A 175 6.71 -3.38 -11.23
C ASN A 175 8.03 -2.68 -10.87
N ASN A 176 8.63 -3.05 -9.74
CA ASN A 176 9.87 -2.41 -9.27
C ASN A 176 11.05 -2.76 -10.17
N SER A 177 11.06 -3.94 -10.80
CA SER A 177 12.09 -4.31 -11.77
C SER A 177 11.99 -3.48 -13.05
N ILE A 178 10.77 -3.24 -13.57
CA ILE A 178 10.53 -2.36 -14.72
C ILE A 178 11.02 -0.94 -14.40
N TRP A 179 10.65 -0.41 -13.23
CA TRP A 179 11.07 0.91 -12.78
C TRP A 179 12.58 1.01 -12.52
N LEU A 180 13.20 -0.05 -12.00
CA LEU A 180 14.65 -0.11 -11.81
C LEU A 180 15.38 0.00 -13.15
N VAL A 181 14.98 -0.81 -14.15
CA VAL A 181 15.58 -0.74 -15.49
C VAL A 181 15.34 0.63 -16.12
N TYR A 182 14.13 1.19 -15.99
CA TYR A 182 13.84 2.55 -16.44
C TYR A 182 14.78 3.58 -15.78
N GLY A 183 14.94 3.53 -14.45
CA GLY A 183 15.83 4.42 -13.70
C GLY A 183 17.29 4.32 -14.14
N VAL A 184 17.80 3.10 -14.38
CA VAL A 184 19.14 2.86 -14.91
C VAL A 184 19.30 3.49 -16.30
N LEU A 185 18.31 3.30 -17.18
CA LEU A 185 18.33 3.82 -18.55
C LEU A 185 18.33 5.35 -18.63
N ILE A 186 17.75 6.04 -17.65
CA ILE A 186 17.78 7.51 -17.54
C ILE A 186 18.80 8.03 -16.53
N THR A 187 19.61 7.14 -15.94
CA THR A 187 20.63 7.45 -14.94
C THR A 187 20.08 8.27 -13.75
N ASN A 188 18.86 7.96 -13.31
CA ASN A 188 18.20 8.65 -12.21
C ASN A 188 18.40 7.87 -10.90
N TRP A 189 19.32 8.36 -10.05
CA TRP A 189 19.73 7.65 -8.83
C TRP A 189 18.63 7.47 -7.80
N PHE A 190 17.67 8.41 -7.68
CA PHE A 190 16.54 8.27 -6.77
C PHE A 190 15.63 7.11 -7.18
N ILE A 191 15.24 7.07 -8.47
CA ILE A 191 14.45 5.96 -9.02
C ILE A 191 15.19 4.62 -8.87
N ILE A 192 16.50 4.59 -9.13
CA ILE A 192 17.30 3.37 -8.96
C ILE A 192 17.28 2.93 -7.49
N PHE A 193 17.60 3.84 -6.56
CA PHE A 193 17.74 3.56 -5.14
C PHE A 193 16.46 2.95 -4.56
N ILE A 194 15.33 3.62 -4.73
CA ILE A 194 14.05 3.15 -4.16
C ILE A 194 13.61 1.81 -4.74
N ASN A 195 13.85 1.59 -6.04
CA ASN A 195 13.45 0.35 -6.69
C ASN A 195 14.38 -0.82 -6.35
N VAL A 196 15.69 -0.59 -6.16
CA VAL A 196 16.60 -1.62 -5.60
C VAL A 196 16.11 -2.06 -4.22
N LEU A 197 15.73 -1.12 -3.37
CA LEU A 197 15.21 -1.41 -2.02
C LEU A 197 13.96 -2.29 -2.12
N PHE A 198 12.99 -1.94 -2.95
CA PHE A 198 11.76 -2.73 -3.08
C PHE A 198 11.95 -4.06 -3.79
N VAL A 199 12.82 -4.17 -4.81
CA VAL A 199 13.16 -5.45 -5.43
C VAL A 199 13.78 -6.38 -4.41
N SER A 200 14.70 -5.88 -3.59
CA SER A 200 15.35 -6.64 -2.52
C SER A 200 14.33 -7.14 -1.49
N ALA A 201 13.44 -6.24 -1.03
CA ALA A 201 12.42 -6.55 -0.05
C ALA A 201 11.37 -7.56 -0.56
N ASN A 202 10.90 -7.42 -1.81
CA ASN A 202 9.98 -8.37 -2.43
C ASN A 202 10.64 -9.74 -2.66
N THR A 203 11.90 -9.76 -3.08
CA THR A 203 12.66 -11.01 -3.25
C THR A 203 12.82 -11.73 -1.92
N PHE A 204 13.19 -11.00 -0.87
CA PHE A 204 13.30 -11.55 0.48
C PHE A 204 11.95 -12.09 0.99
N THR A 205 10.86 -11.36 0.75
CA THR A 205 9.49 -11.81 1.07
C THR A 205 9.14 -13.12 0.37
N LEU A 206 9.50 -13.27 -0.90
CA LEU A 206 9.25 -14.49 -1.67
C LEU A 206 10.11 -15.68 -1.17
N CYS A 207 11.35 -15.43 -0.75
CA CYS A 207 12.19 -16.43 -0.10
C CYS A 207 11.56 -16.92 1.20
N LEU A 208 11.08 -16.02 2.04
CA LEU A 208 10.41 -16.38 3.30
C LEU A 208 9.11 -17.14 3.05
N TYR A 209 8.33 -16.77 2.03
CA TYR A 209 7.15 -17.53 1.65
C TYR A 209 7.47 -18.99 1.28
N ARG A 210 8.62 -19.24 0.63
CA ARG A 210 9.07 -20.61 0.31
C ARG A 210 9.52 -21.40 1.53
N VAL A 211 10.15 -20.74 2.51
CA VAL A 211 10.65 -21.40 3.73
C VAL A 211 9.51 -21.68 4.72
N TYR A 212 8.63 -20.71 4.93
CA TYR A 212 7.50 -20.77 5.86
C TYR A 212 6.18 -21.05 5.14
N ASP A 213 6.20 -22.00 4.18
CA ASP A 213 5.04 -22.32 3.34
C ASP A 213 3.79 -22.52 4.22
N PRO A 214 2.68 -21.83 3.93
CA PRO A 214 1.43 -21.95 4.70
C PRO A 214 0.94 -23.40 4.89
N ARG A 215 1.33 -24.32 3.99
CA ARG A 215 0.97 -25.74 4.05
C ARG A 215 1.80 -26.53 5.05
N THR A 216 3.03 -26.10 5.33
CA THR A 216 3.96 -26.79 6.25
C THR A 216 4.02 -26.12 7.61
N HIS A 217 3.72 -24.83 7.69
CA HIS A 217 3.70 -24.03 8.92
C HIS A 217 2.37 -23.27 9.06
N PRO A 218 1.26 -23.97 9.37
CA PRO A 218 -0.02 -23.31 9.64
C PRO A 218 0.09 -22.45 10.90
N LEU A 219 -0.72 -21.38 10.96
CA LEU A 219 -0.83 -20.55 12.15
C LEU A 219 -1.32 -21.39 13.35
N GLN A 220 -0.72 -21.22 14.52
CA GLN A 220 -1.17 -21.88 15.75
C GLN A 220 -2.58 -21.42 16.13
N ASP A 221 -3.41 -22.32 16.65
CA ASP A 221 -4.81 -22.04 17.00
C ASP A 221 -4.89 -20.98 18.12
N GLY A 222 -5.68 -19.92 17.91
CA GLY A 222 -5.89 -18.82 18.89
C GLY A 222 -5.78 -17.39 18.34
N TRP A 223 -5.55 -17.21 17.04
CA TRP A 223 -5.53 -15.88 16.41
C TRP A 223 -6.92 -15.50 15.88
N ASP A 224 -7.43 -14.35 16.32
CA ASP A 224 -8.68 -13.79 15.81
C ASP A 224 -8.56 -13.49 14.32
N GLN A 225 -9.34 -14.20 13.51
CA GLN A 225 -9.43 -14.04 12.06
C GLN A 225 -9.82 -12.60 11.63
N GLY A 226 -10.30 -11.77 12.57
CA GLY A 226 -10.61 -10.36 12.39
C GLY A 226 -9.41 -9.49 12.03
N GLU A 227 -8.22 -9.74 12.60
CA GLU A 227 -6.99 -9.00 12.23
C GLU A 227 -6.39 -9.46 10.88
N ILE A 228 -6.73 -10.69 10.48
CA ILE A 228 -6.21 -11.35 9.29
C ILE A 228 -6.88 -10.79 8.02
N SER A 229 -8.17 -10.44 8.11
CA SER A 229 -8.94 -9.77 7.06
C SER A 229 -8.53 -8.30 6.84
N VAL A 230 -7.73 -7.70 7.74
CA VAL A 230 -7.39 -6.26 7.74
C VAL A 230 -6.61 -5.83 6.50
N CYS A 231 -5.77 -6.72 5.96
CA CYS A 231 -4.82 -6.36 4.90
C CYS A 231 -4.98 -7.19 3.62
N ILE A 232 -5.70 -8.32 3.68
CA ILE A 232 -5.89 -9.20 2.54
C ILE A 232 -7.37 -9.48 2.38
N GLU A 233 -8.03 -8.68 1.55
CA GLU A 233 -9.09 -9.25 0.74
C GLU A 233 -9.10 -8.57 -0.63
N LEU A 234 -8.14 -8.98 -1.46
CA LEU A 234 -8.10 -8.71 -2.90
C LEU A 234 -8.27 -10.00 -3.72
N SER A 235 -8.42 -11.16 -3.09
CA SER A 235 -8.78 -12.38 -3.82
C SER A 235 -10.30 -12.49 -3.94
N PRO A 236 -10.85 -12.83 -5.12
CA PRO A 236 -12.21 -13.32 -5.19
C PRO A 236 -12.23 -14.69 -4.51
N ARG A 237 -13.09 -14.85 -3.50
CA ARG A 237 -13.47 -16.20 -3.05
C ARG A 237 -14.10 -16.89 -4.27
N VAL A 238 -13.36 -17.79 -4.92
CA VAL A 238 -13.99 -18.81 -5.75
C VAL A 238 -14.72 -19.71 -4.76
N ASP A 239 -16.04 -19.61 -4.75
CA ASP A 239 -16.94 -20.47 -3.99
C ASP A 239 -16.68 -21.93 -4.35
N THR A 240 -15.74 -22.56 -3.65
CA THR A 240 -15.66 -24.01 -3.64
C THR A 240 -16.69 -24.48 -2.63
N LYS A 241 -17.95 -24.52 -3.08
CA LYS A 241 -19.00 -25.32 -2.43
C LYS A 241 -18.50 -26.77 -2.31
N LYS A 242 -17.87 -27.10 -1.19
CA LYS A 242 -17.81 -28.47 -0.65
C LYS A 242 -17.95 -28.41 0.87
N SER A 243 -19.22 -28.52 1.27
CA SER A 243 -19.74 -29.10 2.49
C SER A 243 -18.79 -29.18 3.70
N VAL A 244 -18.96 -28.24 4.64
CA VAL A 244 -18.69 -28.47 6.08
C VAL A 244 -19.90 -27.95 6.86
N THR A 245 -21.05 -28.58 6.65
CA THR A 245 -22.19 -28.51 7.56
C THR A 245 -22.30 -29.89 8.20
N ASN A 246 -21.67 -30.06 9.37
CA ASN A 246 -22.00 -31.06 10.40
C ASN A 246 -21.00 -30.95 11.57
N LEU A 247 -20.93 -29.79 12.21
CA LEU A 247 -20.45 -29.70 13.59
C LEU A 247 -21.64 -29.25 14.45
N PRO A 248 -22.09 -30.06 15.43
CA PRO A 248 -23.17 -29.66 16.31
C PRO A 248 -22.72 -28.45 17.14
N SER A 249 -23.56 -27.42 17.17
CA SER A 249 -23.39 -26.24 18.02
C SER A 249 -23.39 -26.68 19.49
N PRO A 250 -22.52 -26.15 20.36
CA PRO A 250 -22.61 -26.43 21.79
C PRO A 250 -23.91 -25.84 22.33
N GLU A 251 -24.84 -26.71 22.74
CA GLU A 251 -26.06 -26.36 23.45
C GLU A 251 -25.73 -25.56 24.70
N TYR A 252 -26.13 -24.28 24.74
CA TYR A 252 -26.31 -23.57 25.99
C TYR A 252 -27.59 -24.09 26.65
N ALA A 253 -27.45 -25.13 27.47
CA ALA A 253 -28.51 -25.59 28.35
C ALA A 253 -28.65 -24.61 29.53
N TYR A 254 -29.80 -23.93 29.63
CA TYR A 254 -30.15 -23.17 30.82
C TYR A 254 -30.33 -24.14 32.00
N MET A 255 -29.47 -24.04 33.02
CA MET A 255 -29.68 -24.76 34.27
C MET A 255 -30.94 -24.23 34.97
N ALA A 256 -31.92 -25.09 35.16
CA ALA A 256 -33.10 -24.79 35.97
C ALA A 256 -32.72 -24.69 37.46
N SER A 257 -33.17 -23.62 38.13
CA SER A 257 -32.96 -23.41 39.56
C SER A 257 -33.65 -24.51 40.39
N PRO A 258 -33.02 -25.03 41.47
CA PRO A 258 -33.66 -26.02 42.34
C PRO A 258 -34.87 -25.40 43.04
N LYS A 259 -36.03 -26.07 42.93
CA LYS A 259 -37.19 -25.77 43.78
C LYS A 259 -36.93 -26.32 45.18
N LEU A 260 -37.01 -25.46 46.19
CA LEU A 260 -37.10 -25.87 47.59
C LEU A 260 -38.43 -26.60 47.80
N ALA A 261 -38.35 -27.87 48.21
CA ALA A 261 -39.47 -28.62 48.75
C ALA A 261 -39.51 -28.44 50.28
N ASN A 262 -40.74 -28.38 50.81
CA ASN A 262 -41.17 -28.47 52.21
C ASN A 262 -41.31 -27.15 52.98
N LEU A 263 -42.56 -26.71 53.12
CA LEU A 263 -43.31 -26.64 54.39
C LEU A 263 -44.82 -26.65 54.10
#